data_AF-A0A3D5R8M5-F1
#
_entry.id   AF-A0A3D5R8M5-F1
#
_cell.length_a   1.000
_cell.length_b   1.000
_cell.length_c   1.000
_cell.angle_alpha   90.00
_cell.angle_beta   90.00
_cell.angle_gamma   90.00
#
_symmetry.space_group_name_H-M   'P 1'
#
loop_
_entity.id
_entity.type
_entity.pdbx_description
1 polymer ?
#
loop_
_entity_poly.entity_id
_entity_poly.type
_entity_poly.pdbx_seq_one_letter_code
_entity_poly.pdbx_strand_id
1 'polypeptide(L)'
;MKIYDLVYQCLKEHEQARNSDKFLYFFLLSKLGLVKNRTLTWENFKKAPSFETVRRSRQDIQSKHPELAPTSDRIREIRGHKENTKGTFIYREEVEINE
;
A
#
# COMPACT_ATOMS: atom_id res chain seq x y z
N MET A 1 12.40 16.27 -6.37
CA MET A 1 11.19 16.20 -5.52
C MET A 1 11.27 14.92 -4.68
N LYS A 2 10.94 14.95 -3.38
CA LYS A 2 11.04 13.74 -2.55
C LYS A 2 9.86 12.81 -2.83
N ILE A 3 10.05 11.50 -2.65
CA ILE A 3 8.99 10.49 -2.84
C ILE A 3 7.79 10.77 -1.93
N TYR A 4 8.05 11.26 -0.72
CA TYR A 4 7.01 11.64 0.24
C TYR A 4 6.02 12.65 -0.34
N ASP A 5 6.53 13.74 -0.92
CA ASP A 5 5.72 14.83 -1.49
C ASP A 5 4.88 14.32 -2.68
N LEU A 6 5.47 13.45 -3.50
CA LEU A 6 4.77 12.80 -4.62
C LEU A 6 3.63 11.90 -4.13
N VAL A 7 3.87 11.09 -3.10
CA VAL A 7 2.82 10.24 -2.52
C VAL A 7 1.70 11.11 -1.96
N TYR A 8 2.04 12.18 -1.25
CA TYR A 8 1.06 13.12 -0.70
C TYR A 8 0.16 13.71 -1.79
N GLN A 9 0.75 14.17 -2.91
CA GLN A 9 0.00 14.65 -4.07
C GLN A 9 -0.91 13.57 -4.66
N CYS A 10 -0.41 12.36 -4.87
CA CYS A 10 -1.20 11.24 -5.39
C CYS A 10 -2.43 10.93 -4.52
N LEU A 11 -2.29 10.98 -3.19
CA LEU A 11 -3.39 10.74 -2.25
C LEU A 11 -4.43 11.88 -2.27
N LYS A 12 -4.01 13.12 -2.54
CA LYS A 12 -4.93 14.25 -2.72
C LYS A 12 -5.72 14.14 -4.01
N GLU A 13 -5.04 13.83 -5.12
CA GLU A 13 -5.63 13.83 -6.45
C GLU A 13 -6.59 12.66 -6.69
N HIS A 14 -6.27 11.47 -6.15
CA HIS A 14 -7.06 10.27 -6.42
C HIS A 14 -7.39 9.49 -5.15
N GLU A 15 -8.68 9.37 -4.86
CA GLU A 15 -9.20 8.61 -3.74
C GLU A 15 -8.81 7.11 -3.80
N GLN A 16 -8.74 6.55 -5.02
CA GLN A 16 -8.31 5.17 -5.24
C GLN A 16 -6.87 4.91 -4.74
N ALA A 17 -6.01 5.92 -4.74
CA ALA A 17 -4.64 5.81 -4.24
C ALA A 17 -4.59 5.66 -2.70
N ARG A 18 -5.61 6.16 -1.99
CA ARG A 18 -5.77 5.98 -0.53
C ARG A 18 -6.09 4.53 -0.17
N ASN A 19 -6.82 3.86 -1.06
CA ASN A 19 -7.36 2.53 -0.84
C ASN A 19 -6.45 1.40 -1.37
N SER A 20 -5.68 1.64 -2.44
CA SER A 20 -4.89 0.60 -3.13
C SER A 20 -3.42 1.00 -3.32
N ASP A 21 -2.51 0.20 -2.74
CA ASP A 21 -1.06 0.39 -2.95
C ASP A 21 -0.66 0.19 -4.41
N LYS A 22 -1.29 -0.75 -5.11
CA LYS A 22 -0.98 -1.01 -6.54
C LYS A 22 -1.35 0.18 -7.40
N PHE A 23 -2.52 0.78 -7.16
CA PHE A 23 -2.97 1.96 -7.88
C PHE A 23 -2.07 3.16 -7.57
N LEU A 24 -1.82 3.43 -6.29
CA LEU A 24 -0.91 4.50 -5.85
C LEU A 24 0.46 4.36 -6.51
N TYR A 25 1.02 3.15 -6.47
CA TYR A 25 2.34 2.87 -7.03
C TYR A 25 2.37 3.11 -8.53
N PHE A 26 1.44 2.53 -9.29
CA PHE A 26 1.36 2.73 -10.73
C PHE A 26 1.19 4.21 -11.11
N PHE A 27 0.33 4.93 -10.40
CA PHE A 27 0.08 6.35 -10.65
C PHE A 27 1.30 7.22 -10.33
N LEU A 28 2.00 6.93 -9.23
CA LEU A 28 3.26 7.58 -8.87
C LEU A 28 4.33 7.34 -9.95
N LEU A 29 4.49 6.10 -10.43
CA LEU A 29 5.41 5.79 -11.52
C LEU A 29 5.03 6.50 -12.82
N SER A 30 3.74 6.68 -13.08
CA SER A 30 3.25 7.45 -14.23
C SER A 30 3.63 8.92 -14.12
N LYS A 31 3.49 9.55 -12.94
CA LYS A 31 3.96 10.93 -12.68
C LYS A 31 5.47 11.09 -12.80
N LEU A 32 6.24 10.05 -12.47
CA LEU A 32 7.69 10.03 -12.66
C LEU A 32 8.11 9.82 -14.12
N GLY A 33 7.17 9.65 -15.06
CA GLY A 33 7.46 9.37 -16.47
C GLY A 33 8.02 7.96 -16.72
N LEU A 34 7.89 7.06 -15.74
CA LEU A 34 8.40 5.68 -15.81
C LEU A 34 7.41 4.73 -16.49
N VAL A 35 6.13 5.09 -16.54
CA VAL A 35 5.10 4.33 -17.28
C VAL A 35 4.89 4.98 -18.65
N LYS A 36 4.98 4.18 -19.71
CA LYS A 36 4.67 4.59 -21.09
C LYS A 36 3.61 3.66 -21.65
N ASN A 37 2.54 4.20 -22.22
CA ASN A 37 1.43 3.42 -22.78
C ASN A 37 0.86 2.36 -21.82
N ARG A 38 0.75 2.71 -20.52
CA ARG A 38 0.34 1.79 -19.44
C ARG A 38 1.28 0.59 -19.21
N THR A 39 2.49 0.65 -19.74
CA THR A 39 3.52 -0.38 -19.58
C THR A 39 4.70 0.16 -18.79
N LEU A 40 5.24 -0.67 -17.91
CA LEU A 40 6.48 -0.42 -17.20
C LEU A 40 7.56 -1.32 -17.79
N THR A 41 8.55 -0.74 -18.45
CA THR A 41 9.70 -1.49 -18.97
C THR A 41 10.64 -1.89 -17.85
N TRP A 42 11.45 -2.92 -18.08
CA TRP A 42 12.46 -3.35 -17.11
C TRP A 42 13.43 -2.22 -16.72
N GLU A 43 13.88 -1.43 -17.70
CA GLU A 43 14.78 -0.29 -17.46
C GLU A 43 14.14 0.80 -16.59
N ASN A 44 12.84 1.04 -16.74
CA ASN A 44 12.11 2.00 -15.91
C ASN A 44 11.79 1.41 -14.53
N PHE A 45 11.52 0.11 -14.44
CA PHE A 45 11.32 -0.58 -13.16
C PHE A 45 12.55 -0.49 -12.26
N LYS A 46 13.77 -0.65 -12.81
CA LYS A 46 15.02 -0.48 -12.05
C LYS A 46 15.19 0.92 -11.45
N LYS A 47 14.59 1.94 -12.06
CA LYS A 47 14.63 3.34 -11.59
C LYS A 47 13.48 3.67 -10.63
N ALA A 48 12.50 2.78 -10.51
CA ALA A 48 11.34 3.00 -9.67
C ALA A 48 11.74 2.99 -8.18
N PRO A 49 11.12 3.85 -7.35
CA PRO A 49 11.24 3.71 -5.90
C PRO A 49 10.72 2.35 -5.44
N SER A 50 11.26 1.81 -4.36
CA SER A 50 10.74 0.53 -3.85
C SER A 50 9.27 0.64 -3.45
N PHE A 51 8.52 -0.42 -3.73
CA PHE A 51 7.10 -0.51 -3.38
C PHE A 51 6.87 -0.28 -1.88
N GLU A 52 7.70 -0.89 -1.02
CA GLU A 52 7.61 -0.73 0.43
C GLU A 52 7.90 0.70 0.90
N THR A 53 8.79 1.43 0.23
CA THR A 53 9.00 2.86 0.53
C THR A 53 7.75 3.68 0.25
N VAL A 54 7.08 3.44 -0.88
CA VAL A 54 5.83 4.12 -1.23
C VAL A 54 4.72 3.77 -0.23
N ARG A 55 4.61 2.48 0.13
CA ARG A 55 3.65 2.00 1.13
C ARG A 55 3.85 2.64 2.50
N ARG A 56 5.08 2.64 3.03
CA ARG A 56 5.41 3.26 4.33
C ARG A 56 5.17 4.76 4.30
N SER A 57 5.53 5.43 3.21
CA SER A 57 5.25 6.86 3.04
C SER A 57 3.75 7.14 3.10
N ARG A 58 2.92 6.33 2.43
CA ARG A 58 1.45 6.44 2.54
C ARG A 58 0.96 6.29 3.96
N GLN A 59 1.45 5.29 4.70
CA GLN A 59 1.05 5.06 6.09
C GLN A 59 1.40 6.25 6.99
N ASP A 60 2.63 6.75 6.89
CA ASP A 60 3.06 7.95 7.65
C ASP A 60 2.22 9.18 7.30
N ILE A 61 1.95 9.41 6.00
CA ILE A 61 1.08 10.51 5.55
C ILE A 61 -0.32 10.35 6.13
N GLN A 62 -0.95 9.19 6.01
CA GLN A 62 -2.31 8.97 6.51
C GLN A 62 -2.39 9.09 8.04
N SER A 63 -1.31 8.76 8.76
CA SER A 63 -1.23 8.98 10.20
C SER A 63 -1.19 10.46 10.58
N LYS A 64 -0.55 11.31 9.75
CA LYS A 64 -0.42 12.75 9.97
C LYS A 64 -1.56 13.57 9.37
N HIS A 65 -2.27 13.00 8.40
CA HIS A 65 -3.35 13.61 7.62
C HIS A 65 -4.57 12.68 7.60
N PRO A 66 -5.39 12.67 8.67
CA PRO A 66 -6.58 11.82 8.77
C PRO A 66 -7.59 12.04 7.64
N GLU A 67 -7.62 13.24 7.04
CA GLU A 67 -8.45 13.57 5.88
C GLU A 67 -8.10 12.76 4.62
N LEU A 68 -6.89 12.18 4.58
CA LEU A 68 -6.41 11.30 3.50
C LEU A 68 -6.53 9.82 3.85
N ALA A 69 -7.21 9.47 4.95
CA ALA A 69 -7.47 8.09 5.34
C ALA A 69 -8.19 7.30 4.21
N PRO A 70 -8.08 5.96 4.19
CA PRO A 70 -8.85 5.14 3.28
C PRO A 70 -10.34 5.47 3.42
N THR A 71 -11.03 5.65 2.31
CA THR A 71 -12.44 6.06 2.30
C THR A 71 -13.40 4.88 2.23
N SER A 72 -12.91 3.70 1.87
CA SER A 72 -13.72 2.48 1.90
C SER A 72 -13.76 1.87 3.30
N ASP A 73 -14.95 1.76 3.87
CA ASP A 73 -15.18 1.11 5.18
C ASP A 73 -14.70 -0.34 5.19
N ARG A 74 -14.94 -1.08 4.10
CA ARG A 74 -14.42 -2.45 3.92
C ARG A 74 -12.89 -2.53 3.97
N ILE A 75 -12.19 -1.53 3.43
CA ILE A 75 -10.71 -1.47 3.50
C ILE A 75 -10.26 -1.15 4.93
N ARG A 76 -11.00 -0.30 5.66
CA ARG A 76 -10.72 -0.01 7.08
C ARG A 76 -10.89 -1.28 7.93
N GLU A 77 -11.98 -2.01 7.75
CA GLU A 77 -12.26 -3.27 8.45
C GLU A 77 -11.19 -4.33 8.16
N ILE A 78 -10.84 -4.56 6.88
CA ILE A 78 -9.80 -5.54 6.52
C ILE A 78 -8.44 -5.17 7.14
N ARG A 79 -8.10 -3.87 7.21
CA ARG A 79 -6.85 -3.42 7.85
C ARG A 79 -6.91 -3.63 9.36
N GLY A 80 -8.01 -3.30 10.02
CA GLY A 80 -8.23 -3.59 11.45
C GLY A 80 -8.13 -5.09 11.76
N HIS A 81 -8.76 -5.95 10.96
CA HIS A 81 -8.65 -7.41 11.12
C HIS A 81 -7.24 -7.95 10.91
N LYS A 82 -6.47 -7.39 9.96
CA LYS A 82 -5.07 -7.76 9.76
C LYS A 82 -4.15 -7.29 10.88
N GLU A 83 -4.46 -6.16 11.52
CA GLU A 83 -3.71 -5.69 12.68
C GLU A 83 -4.03 -6.53 13.92
N ASN A 84 -5.29 -6.93 14.12
CA ASN A 84 -5.71 -7.77 15.23
C ASN A 84 -5.21 -9.23 15.13
N THR A 85 -4.91 -9.73 13.94
CA THR A 85 -4.38 -11.10 13.73
C THR A 85 -2.85 -11.16 13.65
N LYS A 86 -2.15 -10.02 13.70
CA LYS A 86 -0.68 -10.02 13.83
C LYS A 86 -0.28 -10.59 15.18
N GLY A 87 0.41 -11.74 15.16
CA GLY A 87 0.92 -12.41 16.36
C GLY A 87 0.13 -13.65 16.78
N THR A 88 -0.98 -13.98 16.12
CA THR A 88 -1.73 -15.22 16.38
C THR A 88 -1.11 -16.37 15.59
N PHE A 89 -0.01 -16.93 16.08
CA PHE A 89 0.56 -18.18 15.57
C PHE A 89 -0.29 -19.33 16.14
N ILE A 90 -1.26 -19.84 15.38
CA ILE A 90 -2.06 -21.00 15.82
C ILE A 90 -1.31 -22.26 15.39
N TYR A 91 -0.52 -22.85 16.30
CA TYR A 91 -0.09 -24.24 16.15
C TYR A 91 -1.31 -25.15 16.38
N ARG A 92 -1.71 -25.89 15.34
CA ARG A 92 -2.62 -27.03 15.49
C ARG A 92 -1.78 -28.29 15.37
N GLU A 93 -1.31 -28.82 16.50
CA GLU A 93 -0.95 -30.23 16.55
C GLU A 93 -2.27 -30.99 16.73
N GLU A 94 -2.65 -31.78 15.72
CA GLU A 94 -3.66 -32.82 15.90
C GLU A 94 -3.01 -33.91 16.77
N VAL A 95 -3.32 -33.91 18.06
CA VAL A 95 -2.96 -35.03 18.94
C VAL A 95 -3.98 -36.13 18.70
N GLU A 96 -3.60 -37.14 17.90
CA GLU A 96 -4.33 -38.40 17.86
C GLU A 96 -4.20 -39.08 19.23
N ILE A 97 -5.26 -39.02 20.02
CA ILE A 97 -5.39 -39.81 21.24
C ILE A 97 -5.86 -41.20 20.79
N ASN A 98 -4.93 -42.15 20.68
CA ASN A 98 -5.29 -43.55 20.48
C ASN A 98 -5.80 -44.11 21.82
N GLU A 99 -7.05 -44.57 21.83
CA GLU A 99 -7.69 -45.30 22.94
C GLU A 99 -7.05 -46.67 23.20
#